data_AF-C7MX42-F1
#
_entry.id   AF-C7MX42-F1
#
_cell.length_a   1.000
_cell.length_b   1.000
_cell.length_c   1.000
_cell.angle_alpha   90.00
_cell.angle_beta   90.00
_cell.angle_gamma   90.00
#
_symmetry.space_group_name_H-M   'P 1'
#
loop_
_entity.id
_entity.type
_entity.pdbx_description
1 polymer ?
#
loop_
_entity_poly.entity_id
_entity_poly.type
_entity_poly.pdbx_seq_one_letter_code
_entity_poly.pdbx_strand_id
1 'polypeptide(L)'
;MTIDEIRAAAAARQQTCSQIKKMIVSRLDLPIEPEWITDDQPLFGRGLELDSLDVLELYVAIEAEFGVALYDSDMSVFGSVSRLAEYVNPDLPKTEPAQPTVGGSV
;
A
#
# COMPACT_ATOMS: atom_id res chain seq x y z
N MET A 1 14.06 5.88 -19.15
CA MET A 1 13.67 4.51 -18.77
C MET A 1 13.52 3.68 -20.03
N THR A 2 14.26 2.59 -20.12
CA THR A 2 14.08 1.54 -21.14
C THR A 2 12.88 0.66 -20.78
N ILE A 3 12.39 -0.13 -21.74
CA ILE A 3 11.24 -1.04 -21.51
C ILE A 3 11.55 -2.06 -20.40
N ASP A 4 12.78 -2.55 -20.33
CA ASP A 4 13.21 -3.48 -19.28
C ASP A 4 13.26 -2.81 -17.90
N GLU A 5 13.73 -1.56 -17.82
CA GLU A 5 13.72 -0.78 -16.57
C GLU A 5 12.29 -0.54 -16.05
N ILE A 6 11.34 -0.25 -16.93
CA ILE A 6 9.93 -0.04 -16.56
C ILE A 6 9.33 -1.33 -15.99
N ARG A 7 9.61 -2.48 -16.63
CA ARG A 7 9.13 -3.79 -16.18
C ARG A 7 9.72 -4.18 -14.83
N ALA A 8 11.03 -3.96 -14.66
CA ALA A 8 11.70 -4.23 -13.39
C ALA A 8 11.13 -3.38 -12.25
N ALA A 9 10.89 -2.09 -12.49
CA ALA A 9 10.31 -1.19 -11.51
C ALA A 9 8.85 -1.56 -11.15
N ALA A 10 8.05 -1.95 -12.15
CA ALA A 10 6.70 -2.46 -11.92
C ALA A 10 6.68 -3.76 -11.10
N ALA A 11 7.60 -4.69 -11.38
CA ALA A 11 7.71 -5.95 -10.63
C ALA A 11 8.16 -5.72 -9.17
N ALA A 12 9.15 -4.85 -8.94
CA ALA A 12 9.61 -4.49 -7.60
C ALA A 12 8.48 -3.88 -6.77
N ARG A 13 7.65 -3.04 -7.39
CA ARG A 13 6.47 -2.48 -6.75
C ARG A 13 5.44 -3.54 -6.41
N GLN A 14 5.06 -4.38 -7.38
CA GLN A 14 4.09 -5.46 -7.15
C GLN A 14 4.54 -6.40 -6.02
N GLN A 15 5.84 -6.69 -5.95
CA GLN A 15 6.42 -7.45 -4.87
C GLN A 15 6.23 -6.78 -3.51
N THR A 16 6.52 -5.48 -3.42
CA THR A 16 6.37 -4.69 -2.18
C THR A 16 4.89 -4.63 -1.75
N CYS A 17 3.98 -4.33 -2.69
CA CYS A 17 2.54 -4.35 -2.43
C CYS A 17 2.06 -5.73 -1.94
N SER A 18 2.53 -6.82 -2.55
CA SER A 18 2.17 -8.18 -2.15
C SER A 18 2.65 -8.50 -0.72
N GLN A 19 3.86 -8.07 -0.36
CA GLN A 19 4.38 -8.23 1.01
C GLN A 19 3.51 -7.48 2.03
N ILE A 20 3.17 -6.22 1.72
CA ILE A 20 2.31 -5.41 2.59
C ILE A 20 0.93 -6.04 2.76
N LYS A 21 0.29 -6.52 1.69
CA LYS A 21 -1.03 -7.17 1.78
C LYS A 21 -1.00 -8.42 2.65
N LYS A 22 0.04 -9.25 2.49
CA LYS A 22 0.25 -10.45 3.31
C LYS A 22 0.43 -10.09 4.78
N MET A 23 1.23 -9.06 5.06
CA MET A 23 1.41 -8.52 6.40
C MET A 23 0.07 -8.08 6.99
N ILE A 24 -0.72 -7.26 6.27
CA ILE A 24 -2.03 -6.78 6.74
C ILE A 24 -2.95 -7.95 7.12
N VAL A 25 -3.14 -8.92 6.20
CA VAL A 25 -4.02 -10.07 6.46
C VAL A 25 -3.51 -10.90 7.63
N SER A 26 -2.20 -11.17 7.69
CA SER A 26 -1.63 -12.02 8.73
C SER A 26 -1.58 -11.35 10.11
N ARG A 27 -1.37 -10.03 10.17
CA ARG A 27 -1.26 -9.29 11.44
C ARG A 27 -2.62 -9.00 12.05
N LEU A 28 -3.61 -8.72 11.20
CA LEU A 28 -4.97 -8.39 11.62
C LEU A 28 -5.92 -9.58 11.60
N ASP A 29 -5.40 -10.80 11.35
CA ASP A 29 -6.15 -12.06 11.27
C ASP A 29 -7.41 -11.95 10.38
N LEU A 30 -7.27 -11.28 9.23
CA LEU A 30 -8.42 -11.01 8.37
C LEU A 30 -8.91 -12.30 7.68
N PRO A 31 -10.22 -12.57 7.62
CA PRO A 31 -10.79 -13.76 6.98
C PRO A 31 -10.86 -13.63 5.45
N ILE A 32 -9.84 -13.04 4.82
CA ILE A 32 -9.76 -12.81 3.37
C ILE A 32 -8.36 -13.15 2.87
N GLU A 33 -8.25 -13.44 1.57
CA GLU A 33 -6.94 -13.62 0.94
C GLU A 33 -6.27 -12.25 0.68
N PRO A 34 -4.93 -12.14 0.81
CA PRO A 34 -4.20 -10.90 0.51
C PRO A 34 -4.47 -10.35 -0.90
N GLU A 35 -4.74 -11.24 -1.86
CA GLU A 35 -5.04 -10.89 -3.26
C GLU A 35 -6.37 -10.14 -3.42
N TRP A 36 -7.27 -10.21 -2.43
CA TRP A 36 -8.54 -9.49 -2.45
C TRP A 36 -8.37 -8.01 -2.08
N ILE A 37 -7.23 -7.64 -1.50
CA ILE A 37 -6.87 -6.25 -1.23
C ILE A 37 -6.28 -5.64 -2.51
N THR A 38 -6.91 -4.59 -3.03
CA THR A 38 -6.38 -3.84 -4.18
C THR A 38 -5.31 -2.84 -3.77
N ASP A 39 -4.43 -2.45 -4.69
CA ASP A 39 -3.30 -1.56 -4.37
C ASP A 39 -3.76 -0.14 -3.99
N ASP A 40 -4.87 0.32 -4.56
CA ASP A 40 -5.33 1.71 -4.47
C ASP A 40 -6.62 1.90 -3.65
N GLN A 41 -7.17 0.83 -3.05
CA GLN A 41 -8.30 1.00 -2.14
C GLN A 41 -7.87 1.66 -0.82
N PRO A 42 -8.78 2.42 -0.19
CA PRO A 42 -8.63 2.83 1.20
C PRO A 42 -8.43 1.62 2.11
N LEU A 43 -7.39 1.64 2.95
CA LEU A 43 -7.19 0.64 4.00
C LEU A 43 -8.15 0.86 5.17
N PHE A 44 -8.49 2.12 5.46
CA PHE A 44 -9.36 2.52 6.57
C PHE A 44 -10.70 3.05 6.06
N GLY A 45 -11.73 2.92 6.89
CA GLY A 45 -13.10 3.32 6.56
C GLY A 45 -13.88 2.22 5.87
N ARG A 46 -14.68 2.53 4.84
CA ARG A 46 -15.51 1.52 4.16
C ARG A 46 -14.64 0.63 3.29
N GLY A 47 -14.41 -0.60 3.74
CA GLY A 47 -13.54 -1.58 3.11
C GLY A 47 -13.20 -2.69 4.10
N LEU A 48 -11.95 -2.69 4.58
CA LEU A 48 -11.41 -3.69 5.51
C LEU A 48 -11.94 -3.57 6.96
N GLU A 49 -12.78 -2.58 7.24
CA GLU A 49 -13.40 -2.33 8.56
C GLU A 49 -12.42 -2.21 9.73
N LEU A 50 -11.18 -1.76 9.45
CA LEU A 50 -10.13 -1.60 10.44
C LEU A 50 -10.47 -0.52 11.47
N ASP A 51 -10.19 -0.81 12.74
CA ASP A 51 -10.35 0.11 13.86
C ASP A 51 -9.01 0.75 14.31
N SER A 52 -9.05 1.58 15.36
CA SER A 52 -7.86 2.30 15.86
C SER A 52 -6.78 1.38 16.47
N LEU A 53 -7.14 0.20 16.94
CA LEU A 53 -6.20 -0.81 17.45
C LEU A 53 -5.50 -1.49 16.27
N ASP A 54 -6.25 -1.85 15.23
CA ASP A 54 -5.69 -2.42 14.01
C ASP A 54 -4.65 -1.49 13.37
N VAL A 55 -4.94 -0.18 13.35
CA VAL A 55 -4.00 0.85 12.92
C VAL A 55 -2.67 0.71 13.67
N LEU A 56 -2.71 0.67 15.00
CA LEU A 56 -1.51 0.60 15.85
C LEU A 56 -0.71 -0.69 15.61
N GLU A 57 -1.41 -1.82 15.41
CA GLU A 57 -0.77 -3.08 15.06
C GLU A 57 -0.03 -2.96 13.71
N LEU A 58 -0.62 -2.30 12.72
CA LEU A 58 0.05 -2.04 11.44
C LEU A 58 1.27 -1.13 11.58
N TYR A 59 1.24 -0.12 12.46
CA TYR A 59 2.43 0.70 12.76
C TYR A 59 3.60 -0.18 13.23
N VAL A 60 3.34 -1.04 14.22
CA VAL A 60 4.37 -1.93 14.79
C VAL A 60 4.83 -2.97 13.77
N ALA A 61 3.93 -3.52 12.97
CA ALA A 61 4.26 -4.49 11.94
C ALA A 61 5.16 -3.88 10.84
N ILE A 62 4.87 -2.65 10.40
CA ILE A 62 5.69 -1.96 9.40
C ILE A 62 7.09 -1.66 9.94
N GLU A 63 7.20 -1.18 11.17
CA GLU A 63 8.50 -0.93 11.79
C GLU A 63 9.31 -2.24 11.90
N ALA A 64 8.66 -3.34 12.30
CA ALA A 64 9.33 -4.63 12.46
C ALA A 64 9.75 -5.29 11.13
N GLU A 65 8.92 -5.20 10.08
CA GLU A 65 9.17 -5.89 8.81
C GLU A 65 9.99 -5.07 7.81
N PHE A 66 9.82 -3.74 7.82
CA PHE A 66 10.47 -2.84 6.86
C PHE A 66 11.54 -1.94 7.49
N GLY A 67 11.62 -1.89 8.83
CA GLY A 67 12.60 -1.02 9.52
C GLY A 67 12.27 0.47 9.40
N VAL A 68 11.00 0.79 9.10
CA VAL A 68 10.53 2.15 8.84
C VAL A 68 9.62 2.59 9.98
N ALA A 69 10.03 3.63 10.70
CA ALA A 69 9.21 4.22 11.76
C ALA A 69 8.15 5.15 11.16
N LEU A 70 6.88 4.83 11.41
CA LEU A 70 5.73 5.66 11.07
C LEU A 70 5.27 6.43 12.31
N TYR A 71 4.94 7.71 12.18
CA TYR A 71 4.38 8.52 13.27
C TYR A 71 2.88 8.77 13.06
N ASP A 72 2.17 9.17 14.11
CA ASP A 72 0.72 9.46 14.05
C ASP A 72 0.40 10.57 13.01
N SER A 73 1.33 11.50 12.80
CA SER A 73 1.24 12.50 11.72
C SER A 73 1.23 11.91 10.31
N ASP A 74 1.64 10.65 10.13
CA ASP A 74 1.78 9.97 8.85
C ASP A 74 0.55 9.12 8.46
N MET A 75 -0.62 9.36 9.09
CA MET A 75 -1.89 8.68 8.72
C MET A 75 -2.23 8.76 7.22
N SER A 76 -1.68 9.74 6.49
CA SER A 76 -1.86 9.84 5.03
C SER A 76 -1.19 8.71 4.23
N VAL A 77 -0.17 8.06 4.79
CA VAL A 77 0.56 6.90 4.21
C VAL A 77 -0.34 5.67 4.17
N PHE A 78 -1.23 5.55 5.14
CA PHE A 78 -2.25 4.53 5.27
C PHE A 78 -3.44 4.69 4.31
N GLY A 79 -3.38 5.64 3.38
CA GLY A 79 -4.41 5.87 2.38
C GLY A 79 -4.61 4.71 1.41
N SER A 80 -3.58 3.91 1.12
CA SER A 80 -3.66 2.70 0.29
C SER A 80 -2.38 1.86 0.41
N VAL A 81 -2.40 0.62 -0.09
CA VAL A 81 -1.20 -0.23 -0.16
C VAL A 81 -0.13 0.40 -1.04
N SER A 82 -0.51 1.02 -2.16
CA SER A 82 0.40 1.76 -3.05
C SER A 82 1.19 2.83 -2.29
N ARG A 83 0.52 3.64 -1.47
CA ARG A 83 1.19 4.69 -0.69
C ARG A 83 2.11 4.12 0.37
N LEU A 84 1.69 3.06 1.04
CA LEU A 84 2.52 2.39 2.02
C LEU A 84 3.77 1.80 1.36
N ALA A 85 3.64 1.19 0.17
CA ALA A 85 4.76 0.69 -0.61
C ALA A 85 5.76 1.80 -0.98
N GLU A 86 5.28 2.95 -1.44
CA GLU A 86 6.11 4.12 -1.76
C GLU A 86 6.82 4.67 -0.51
N TYR A 87 6.20 4.57 0.67
CA TYR A 87 6.78 5.04 1.92
C TYR A 87 7.86 4.09 2.45
N VAL A 88 7.60 2.78 2.43
CA VAL A 88 8.57 1.79 2.93
C VAL A 88 9.71 1.52 1.95
N ASN A 89 9.51 1.81 0.66
CA ASN A 89 10.52 1.67 -0.38
C ASN A 89 10.55 2.91 -1.28
N PRO A 90 11.31 3.96 -0.88
CA PRO A 90 11.34 5.24 -1.59
C PRO A 90 12.02 5.18 -2.98
N ASP A 91 12.74 4.09 -3.27
CA ASP A 91 13.33 3.83 -4.60
C ASP A 91 12.28 3.33 -5.61
N LEU A 92 11.05 3.02 -5.16
CA LEU A 92 9.97 2.66 -6.07
C LEU A 92 9.56 3.86 -6.94
N PRO A 93 9.20 3.61 -8.21
CA PRO A 93 8.64 4.65 -9.05
C PRO A 93 7.32 5.14 -8.44
N LYS A 94 7.29 6.42 -8.07
CA LYS A 94 6.08 7.07 -7.56
C LYS A 94 4.98 6.98 -8.61
N THR A 95 3.83 6.50 -8.20
CA THR A 95 2.63 6.62 -9.02
C THR A 95 2.06 8.00 -8.79
N GLU A 96 1.94 8.77 -9.87
CA GLU A 96 0.88 9.75 -9.88
C GLU A 96 -0.43 9.00 -9.67
N PRO A 97 -1.30 9.42 -8.72
CA PRO A 97 -2.64 8.87 -8.66
C PRO A 97 -3.22 9.00 -10.07
N ALA A 98 -3.81 7.92 -10.58
CA ALA A 98 -4.45 7.93 -11.89
C ALA A 98 -5.34 9.18 -11.96
N GLN A 99 -4.86 10.23 -12.64
CA GLN A 99 -5.68 11.40 -12.90
C GLN A 99 -6.90 10.83 -13.61
N PRO A 100 -8.13 11.10 -13.15
CA PRO A 100 -9.29 10.71 -13.92
C PRO A 100 -9.06 11.33 -15.29
N THR A 101 -8.80 10.50 -16.30
CA THR A 101 -8.72 10.96 -17.66
C THR A 101 -10.10 11.51 -17.94
N VAL A 102 -10.25 12.83 -17.82
CA VAL A 102 -11.36 13.58 -18.40
C VAL A 102 -11.19 13.49 -19.90
N GLY A 103 -11.41 12.29 -20.43
CA GLY A 103 -11.62 12.03 -21.84
C GLY A 103 -12.99 12.60 -22.17
N GLY A 104 -13.02 13.90 -22.47
CA GLY A 104 -14.13 14.46 -23.21
C GLY A 104 -14.28 13.70 -24.53
N SER A 105 -15.50 13.22 -24.80
CA SER A 105 -16.03 12.95 -26.14
C SER A 105 -17.52 12.67 -26.06
N VAL A 106 -18.33 13.73 -26.03
CA VAL A 106 -19.37 14.04 -27.02
C VAL A 106 -19.98 15.41 -26.72
#